data_AF-A0A5J4TKE4-F1
#
_entry.id   AF-A0A5J4TKE4-F1
#
_cell.length_a   1.000
_cell.length_b   1.000
_cell.length_c   1.000
_cell.angle_alpha   90.00
_cell.angle_beta   90.00
_cell.angle_gamma   90.00
#
_symmetry.space_group_name_H-M   'P 1'
#
loop_
_entity.id
_entity.type
_entity.pdbx_description
1 polymer ?
#
loop_
_entity_poly.entity_id
_entity_poly.type
_entity_poly.pdbx_seq_one_letter_code
_entity_poly.pdbx_strand_id
1 'polypeptide(L)'
;MDVSQDGLWIVATTPTYLLVLNTELPTSSEAQKIIGFDKSIPKDGRKAPVKLQLDYKDVIRLVGIVSFTPAKFNYDPQTLERTIVTSTGPFIITWNFRSVKLGKVSEYRIKRLTDTVIDGHFAGQGNVQSVVVAMENTTAIESISGKATEKKGK
;
A
#
# COMPACT_ATOMS: atom_id res chain seq x y z
N MET A 1 -6.70 -1.01 7.22
CA MET A 1 -7.05 0.10 6.31
C MET A 1 -5.85 1.04 6.23
N ASP A 2 -5.66 1.67 5.09
CA ASP A 2 -4.67 2.72 4.86
C ASP A 2 -5.24 3.80 3.94
N VAL A 3 -4.70 5.02 4.01
CA VAL A 3 -5.17 6.19 3.27
C VAL A 3 -3.98 6.80 2.51
N SER A 4 -4.20 7.24 1.27
CA SER A 4 -3.16 7.95 0.51
C SER A 4 -2.83 9.30 1.14
N GLN A 5 -1.65 9.83 0.84
CA GLN A 5 -1.14 11.11 1.35
C GLN A 5 -2.07 12.28 1.05
N ASP A 6 -2.72 12.26 -0.11
CA ASP A 6 -3.68 13.27 -0.53
C ASP A 6 -5.10 13.04 0.03
N GLY A 7 -5.33 11.96 0.78
CA GLY A 7 -6.64 11.58 1.30
C GLY A 7 -7.66 11.14 0.24
N LEU A 8 -7.31 11.13 -1.05
CA LEU A 8 -8.24 10.84 -2.15
C LEU A 8 -8.56 9.35 -2.29
N TRP A 9 -7.74 8.50 -1.69
CA TRP A 9 -7.85 7.05 -1.83
C TRP A 9 -7.72 6.34 -0.49
N ILE A 10 -8.56 5.32 -0.34
CA ILE A 10 -8.52 4.40 0.80
C ILE A 10 -8.28 3.00 0.27
N VAL A 11 -7.41 2.24 0.93
CA VAL A 11 -7.36 0.78 0.77
C VAL A 11 -7.84 0.10 2.05
N ALA A 12 -8.86 -0.74 1.91
CA ALA A 12 -9.35 -1.63 2.94
C ALA A 12 -8.93 -3.06 2.64
N THR A 13 -8.53 -3.80 3.66
CA THR A 13 -8.04 -5.17 3.55
C THR A 13 -9.08 -6.12 4.13
N THR A 14 -9.37 -7.18 3.40
CA THR A 14 -10.04 -8.38 3.90
C THR A 14 -9.09 -9.58 3.73
N PRO A 15 -9.38 -10.75 4.31
CA PRO A 15 -8.52 -11.92 4.15
C PRO A 15 -8.26 -12.30 2.69
N THR A 16 -9.25 -12.16 1.80
CA THR A 16 -9.17 -12.71 0.43
C THR A 16 -9.17 -11.66 -0.68
N TYR A 17 -9.42 -10.39 -0.35
CA TYR A 17 -9.39 -9.28 -1.32
C TYR A 17 -9.12 -7.93 -0.65
N LEU A 18 -8.72 -6.95 -1.44
CA LEU A 18 -8.66 -5.54 -1.04
C LEU A 18 -9.80 -4.77 -1.72
N LEU A 19 -10.26 -3.70 -1.06
CA LEU A 19 -11.14 -2.70 -1.66
C LEU A 19 -10.40 -1.37 -1.73
N VAL A 20 -10.35 -0.80 -2.92
CA VAL A 20 -9.78 0.53 -3.16
C VAL A 20 -10.93 1.49 -3.43
N LEU A 21 -11.05 2.52 -2.60
CA LEU A 21 -12.13 3.48 -2.65
C LEU A 21 -11.58 4.85 -3.00
N ASN A 22 -12.25 5.53 -3.93
CA ASN A 22 -12.05 6.94 -4.18
C ASN A 22 -12.96 7.75 -3.23
N THR A 23 -12.39 8.76 -2.57
CA THR A 23 -13.09 9.59 -1.58
C THR A 23 -13.49 10.97 -2.14
N GLU A 24 -13.21 11.24 -3.41
CA GLU A 24 -13.56 12.49 -4.07
C GLU A 24 -15.08 12.65 -4.16
N LEU A 25 -15.59 13.83 -3.79
CA LEU A 25 -17.00 14.13 -3.95
C LEU A 25 -17.35 14.34 -5.43
N PRO A 26 -18.57 13.96 -5.87
CA PRO A 26 -19.03 14.23 -7.24
C PRO A 26 -19.04 15.72 -7.60
N THR A 27 -19.19 16.60 -6.60
CA THR A 27 -19.17 18.06 -6.76
C THR A 27 -17.76 18.66 -6.71
N SER A 28 -16.73 17.83 -6.54
CA SER A 28 -15.33 18.25 -6.54
C SER A 28 -14.93 18.80 -7.91
N SER A 29 -14.03 19.77 -7.93
CA SER A 29 -13.45 20.33 -9.15
C SER A 29 -11.94 20.41 -9.01
N GLU A 30 -11.21 20.59 -10.11
CA GLU A 30 -9.74 20.72 -10.03
C GLU A 30 -9.31 21.94 -9.19
N ALA A 31 -10.10 23.02 -9.21
CA ALA A 31 -9.85 24.22 -8.41
C ALA A 31 -10.19 24.03 -6.92
N GLN A 32 -11.10 23.11 -6.59
CA GLN A 32 -11.53 22.84 -5.23
C GLN A 32 -11.75 21.34 -5.05
N LYS A 33 -10.71 20.66 -4.57
CA LYS A 33 -10.79 19.25 -4.19
C LYS A 33 -11.51 19.12 -2.87
N ILE A 34 -12.65 18.43 -2.89
CA ILE A 34 -13.44 18.12 -1.69
C ILE A 34 -13.49 16.61 -1.56
N ILE A 35 -13.11 16.10 -0.39
CA ILE A 35 -13.02 14.67 -0.11
C ILE A 35 -13.98 14.25 1.00
N GLY A 36 -14.22 12.94 1.09
CA GLY A 36 -15.14 12.31 2.04
C GLY A 36 -14.80 12.51 3.52
N PHE A 37 -13.59 13.04 3.80
CA PHE A 37 -13.17 13.41 5.15
C PHE A 37 -13.64 14.81 5.55
N ASP A 38 -13.86 15.71 4.58
CA ASP A 38 -14.36 17.06 4.82
C ASP A 38 -15.89 17.11 4.83
N LYS A 39 -16.52 16.36 3.92
CA LYS A 39 -17.97 16.31 3.73
C LYS A 39 -18.43 14.90 3.42
N SER A 40 -19.62 14.57 3.88
CA SER A 40 -20.24 13.28 3.56
C SER A 40 -20.45 13.14 2.04
N ILE A 41 -20.04 12.00 1.48
CA ILE A 41 -20.19 11.70 0.05
C ILE A 41 -21.63 11.24 -0.19
N PRO A 42 -22.40 11.92 -1.06
CA PRO A 42 -23.73 11.46 -1.41
C PRO A 42 -23.68 10.07 -2.08
N LYS A 43 -24.76 9.30 -1.93
CA LYS A 43 -24.86 7.97 -2.55
C LYS A 43 -24.76 8.06 -4.08
N ASP A 44 -25.39 9.09 -4.65
CA ASP A 44 -25.43 9.33 -6.08
C ASP A 44 -24.11 9.96 -6.57
N GLY A 45 -23.57 9.40 -7.65
CA GLY A 45 -22.32 9.87 -8.26
C GLY A 45 -21.04 9.32 -7.62
N ARG A 46 -21.12 8.51 -6.55
CA ARG A 46 -19.95 7.87 -5.95
C ARG A 46 -19.30 6.90 -6.95
N LYS A 47 -18.00 7.04 -7.15
CA LYS A 47 -17.21 6.07 -7.93
C LYS A 47 -17.24 4.69 -7.25
N ALA A 48 -17.52 3.64 -8.03
CA ALA A 48 -17.59 2.28 -7.52
C ALA A 48 -16.23 1.85 -6.93
N PRO A 49 -16.21 1.14 -5.79
CA PRO A 49 -14.97 0.58 -5.25
C PRO A 49 -14.32 -0.40 -6.22
N VAL A 50 -12.99 -0.37 -6.30
CA VAL A 50 -12.21 -1.33 -7.09
C VAL A 50 -11.82 -2.50 -6.20
N LYS A 51 -12.26 -3.70 -6.56
CA LYS A 51 -11.91 -4.93 -5.86
C LYS A 51 -10.62 -5.51 -6.42
N LEU A 52 -9.61 -5.67 -5.56
CA LEU A 52 -8.35 -6.32 -5.92
C LEU A 52 -8.32 -7.72 -5.31
N GLN A 53 -8.21 -8.74 -6.16
CA GLN A 53 -8.14 -10.13 -5.77
C GLN A 53 -7.12 -10.82 -6.68
N LEU A 54 -6.42 -11.83 -6.15
CA LEU A 54 -5.52 -12.64 -6.97
C LEU A 54 -6.33 -13.48 -7.97
N ASP A 55 -5.78 -13.65 -9.17
CA ASP A 55 -6.28 -14.59 -10.14
C ASP A 55 -6.20 -16.01 -9.58
N TYR A 56 -7.17 -16.87 -9.94
CA TYR A 56 -7.26 -18.25 -9.47
C TYR A 56 -5.96 -19.06 -9.68
N LYS A 57 -5.29 -18.86 -10.83
CA LYS A 57 -4.00 -19.49 -11.15
C LYS A 57 -2.91 -19.17 -10.12
N ASP A 58 -2.90 -17.96 -9.58
CA ASP A 58 -1.91 -17.53 -8.60
C ASP A 58 -2.31 -18.02 -7.21
N VAL A 59 -3.60 -18.05 -6.88
CA VAL A 59 -4.09 -18.68 -5.64
C VAL A 59 -3.65 -20.14 -5.53
N ILE A 60 -3.75 -20.92 -6.62
CA ILE A 60 -3.26 -22.30 -6.67
C ILE A 60 -1.75 -22.35 -6.43
N ARG A 61 -0.98 -21.47 -7.07
CA ARG A 61 0.48 -21.38 -6.89
C ARG A 61 0.88 -21.10 -5.45
N LEU A 62 0.05 -20.39 -4.70
CA LEU A 62 0.23 -20.07 -3.29
C LEU A 62 -0.31 -21.15 -2.33
N VAL A 63 -0.62 -22.36 -2.83
CA VAL A 63 -1.15 -23.49 -2.04
C VAL A 63 -2.55 -23.19 -1.47
N GLY A 64 -3.32 -22.30 -2.12
CA GLY A 64 -4.76 -22.15 -1.92
C GLY A 64 -5.20 -21.29 -0.72
N ILE A 65 -4.32 -20.96 0.23
CA ILE A 65 -4.69 -20.15 1.40
C ILE A 65 -4.19 -18.72 1.20
N VAL A 66 -5.11 -17.81 0.88
CA VAL A 66 -4.86 -16.36 0.86
C VAL A 66 -5.44 -15.75 2.12
N SER A 67 -4.57 -15.13 2.91
CA SER A 67 -4.95 -14.31 4.06
C SER A 67 -4.09 -13.06 4.06
N PHE A 68 -4.60 -11.98 3.46
CA PHE A 68 -3.87 -10.74 3.34
C PHE A 68 -3.62 -10.07 4.69
N THR A 69 -2.39 -9.63 4.88
CA THR A 69 -2.02 -8.66 5.92
C THR A 69 -2.51 -7.27 5.53
N PRO A 70 -2.64 -6.33 6.50
CA PRO A 70 -3.06 -4.96 6.19
C PRO A 70 -2.26 -4.35 5.03
N ALA A 71 -2.97 -3.97 3.97
CA ALA A 71 -2.38 -3.38 2.79
C ALA A 71 -1.99 -1.92 3.06
N LYS A 72 -0.90 -1.48 2.44
CA LYS A 72 -0.33 -0.14 2.55
C LYS A 72 -0.09 0.48 1.19
N PHE A 73 -0.31 1.78 1.07
CA PHE A 73 0.24 2.53 -0.05
C PHE A 73 1.76 2.67 0.14
N ASN A 74 2.54 2.69 -0.95
CA ASN A 74 3.96 2.99 -0.82
C ASN A 74 4.15 4.47 -0.52
N TYR A 75 4.98 4.78 0.47
CA TYR A 75 5.31 6.16 0.80
C TYR A 75 6.55 6.64 0.05
N ASP A 76 6.50 7.84 -0.51
CA ASP A 76 7.64 8.58 -1.03
C ASP A 76 7.40 10.08 -0.76
N PRO A 77 8.27 10.77 -0.01
CA PRO A 77 8.10 12.19 0.30
C PRO A 77 8.00 13.10 -0.93
N GLN A 78 8.53 12.68 -2.08
CA GLN A 78 8.61 13.49 -3.28
C GLN A 78 7.54 13.14 -4.31
N THR A 79 6.86 12.00 -4.17
CA THR A 79 5.97 11.50 -5.23
C THR A 79 4.69 10.88 -4.67
N LEU A 80 3.58 11.07 -5.39
CA LEU A 80 2.33 10.35 -5.10
C LEU A 80 2.53 8.85 -5.26
N GLU A 81 1.73 8.10 -4.52
CA GLU A 81 1.86 6.66 -4.41
C GLU A 81 1.65 5.97 -5.76
N ARG A 82 2.42 4.90 -5.96
CA ARG A 82 2.51 4.17 -7.22
C ARG A 82 2.07 2.72 -7.08
N THR A 83 2.04 2.21 -5.87
CA THR A 83 1.75 0.82 -5.57
C THR A 83 0.97 0.64 -4.28
N ILE A 84 0.21 -0.45 -4.24
CA ILE A 84 -0.41 -0.97 -3.02
C ILE A 84 0.29 -2.29 -2.68
N VAL A 85 0.78 -2.43 -1.46
CA VAL A 85 1.57 -3.57 -1.00
C VAL A 85 0.84 -4.28 0.14
N THR A 86 0.81 -5.60 0.10
CA THR A 86 0.31 -6.49 1.17
C THR A 86 1.12 -7.79 1.13
N SER A 87 0.93 -8.66 2.10
CA SER A 87 1.51 -10.01 2.10
C SER A 87 0.47 -11.08 2.41
N THR A 88 0.73 -12.31 1.99
CA THR A 88 0.00 -13.52 2.40
C THR A 88 1.02 -14.63 2.61
N GLY A 89 1.14 -15.13 3.85
CA GLY A 89 2.22 -16.05 4.22
C GLY A 89 3.60 -15.50 3.82
N PRO A 90 4.47 -16.29 3.15
CA PRO A 90 5.81 -15.86 2.74
C PRO A 90 5.82 -15.07 1.43
N PHE A 91 4.68 -14.52 0.98
CA PHE A 91 4.58 -13.83 -0.31
C PHE A 91 4.18 -12.38 -0.15
N ILE A 92 4.89 -11.49 -0.84
CA ILE A 92 4.55 -10.08 -0.99
C ILE A 92 3.80 -9.92 -2.30
N ILE A 93 2.67 -9.23 -2.24
CA ILE A 93 1.85 -8.88 -3.39
C ILE A 93 1.91 -7.37 -3.58
N THR A 94 2.19 -6.93 -4.80
CA THR A 94 2.30 -5.51 -5.15
C THR A 94 1.44 -5.20 -6.36
N TRP A 95 0.38 -4.42 -6.16
CA TRP A 95 -0.46 -3.89 -7.24
C TRP A 95 0.10 -2.57 -7.77
N ASN A 96 0.02 -2.37 -9.09
CA ASN A 96 0.28 -1.07 -9.69
C ASN A 96 -0.92 -0.14 -9.46
N PHE A 97 -0.75 0.89 -8.62
CA PHE A 97 -1.84 1.76 -8.23
C PHE A 97 -2.34 2.64 -9.40
N ARG A 98 -1.49 2.99 -10.36
CA ARG A 98 -1.93 3.68 -11.57
C ARG A 98 -2.88 2.80 -12.39
N SER A 99 -2.58 1.52 -12.52
CA SER A 99 -3.42 0.55 -13.23
C SER A 99 -4.73 0.29 -12.48
N VAL A 100 -4.68 0.21 -11.15
CA VAL A 100 -5.87 0.07 -10.30
C VAL A 100 -6.84 1.25 -10.49
N LYS A 101 -6.33 2.48 -10.56
CA LYS A 101 -7.16 3.68 -10.83
C LYS A 101 -7.86 3.64 -12.19
N LEU A 102 -7.34 2.87 -13.14
CA LEU A 102 -7.92 2.63 -14.45
C LEU A 102 -8.79 1.35 -14.51
N GLY A 103 -9.04 0.69 -13.38
CA GLY A 103 -9.81 -0.54 -13.30
C GLY A 103 -9.05 -1.81 -13.71
N LYS A 104 -7.73 -1.73 -13.94
CA LYS A 104 -6.91 -2.89 -14.30
C LYS A 104 -6.44 -3.60 -13.03
N VAL A 105 -7.20 -4.59 -12.59
CA VAL A 105 -7.03 -5.25 -11.27
C VAL A 105 -6.07 -6.44 -11.25
N SER A 106 -5.82 -7.07 -12.40
CA SER A 106 -4.91 -8.22 -12.53
C SER A 106 -3.44 -7.82 -12.74
N GLU A 107 -3.12 -6.52 -12.72
CA GLU A 107 -1.73 -6.03 -12.82
C GLU A 107 -1.07 -5.99 -11.43
N TYR A 108 -0.56 -7.14 -11.00
CA TYR A 108 0.20 -7.27 -9.76
C TYR A 108 1.46 -8.13 -9.93
N ARG A 109 2.36 -8.03 -8.96
CA ARG A 109 3.57 -8.86 -8.83
C ARG A 109 3.51 -9.65 -7.53
N ILE A 110 3.99 -10.90 -7.59
CA ILE A 110 4.14 -11.79 -6.44
C ILE A 110 5.63 -12.05 -6.24
N LYS A 111 6.15 -11.80 -5.05
CA LYS A 111 7.53 -12.10 -4.66
C LYS A 111 7.54 -12.98 -3.42
N ARG A 112 8.24 -14.11 -3.47
CA ARG A 112 8.48 -14.93 -2.27
C ARG A 112 9.58 -14.31 -1.43
N LEU A 113 9.37 -14.22 -0.12
CA LEU A 113 10.40 -13.89 0.85
C LEU A 113 11.26 -15.14 1.05
N THR A 114 12.56 -15.05 0.78
CA THR A 114 13.55 -16.10 1.06
C THR A 114 14.24 -15.75 2.37
N ASP A 115 14.53 -16.76 3.22
CA ASP A 115 14.98 -16.67 4.64
C ASP A 115 16.34 -15.99 4.89
N THR A 116 16.79 -15.05 4.06
CA THR A 116 17.98 -14.24 4.34
C THR A 116 17.55 -12.85 4.81
N VAL A 117 16.81 -12.81 5.92
CA VAL A 117 16.67 -11.59 6.73
C VAL A 117 17.84 -11.58 7.70
N ILE A 118 18.99 -11.09 7.22
CA ILE A 118 20.07 -10.70 8.11
C ILE A 118 19.75 -9.27 8.52
N ASP A 119 19.58 -9.10 9.81
CA ASP A 119 19.43 -7.86 10.56
C ASP A 119 20.21 -6.68 9.94
N GLY A 120 19.56 -5.53 9.77
CA GLY A 120 20.25 -4.29 9.37
C GLY A 120 19.50 -3.42 8.36
N HIS A 121 18.88 -2.36 8.86
CA HIS A 121 18.81 -1.03 8.24
C HIS A 121 18.71 -0.97 6.70
N PHE A 122 17.48 -0.79 6.18
CA PHE A 122 17.30 -0.40 4.77
C PHE A 122 17.55 1.10 4.59
N ALA A 123 18.80 1.45 4.27
CA ALA A 123 19.14 2.71 3.61
C ALA A 123 19.82 2.36 2.27
N GLY A 124 19.16 2.66 1.16
CA GLY A 124 19.74 2.45 -0.18
C GLY A 124 18.79 2.87 -1.29
N GLN A 125 19.27 3.74 -2.16
CA GLN A 125 18.56 4.33 -3.29
C GLN A 125 17.88 3.29 -4.21
N GLY A 126 16.66 3.62 -4.65
CA GLY A 126 15.99 2.97 -5.77
C GLY A 126 15.05 1.84 -5.37
N ASN A 127 13.75 2.07 -5.64
CA ASN A 127 12.66 1.10 -5.79
C ASN A 127 12.62 -0.11 -4.82
N VAL A 128 11.48 -0.18 -4.10
CA VAL A 128 11.10 -1.16 -3.07
C VAL A 128 11.53 -0.70 -1.67
N GLN A 129 10.81 0.31 -1.18
CA GLN A 129 10.81 0.71 0.22
C GLN A 129 10.32 -0.47 1.07
N SER A 130 11.22 -0.96 1.92
CA SER A 130 11.02 -1.67 3.19
C SER A 130 9.68 -2.38 3.36
N VAL A 131 9.70 -3.69 3.11
CA VAL A 131 8.70 -4.59 3.67
C VAL A 131 9.02 -4.69 5.15
N VAL A 132 8.29 -3.94 5.98
CA VAL A 132 8.13 -4.24 7.40
C VAL A 132 7.41 -5.58 7.45
N VAL A 133 8.17 -6.65 7.27
CA VAL A 133 7.72 -8.01 7.51
C VAL A 133 7.60 -8.09 9.03
N ALA A 134 6.44 -7.70 9.53
CA ALA A 134 5.95 -8.15 10.82
C ALA A 134 5.78 -9.68 10.75
N MET A 135 6.91 -10.39 10.73
CA MET A 135 6.93 -11.76 11.23
C MET A 135 6.79 -11.61 12.73
N GLU A 136 5.61 -12.00 13.19
CA GLU A 136 5.29 -12.30 14.57
C GLU A 136 5.05 -11.06 15.46
N ASN A 137 3.78 -10.64 15.48
CA ASN A 137 3.10 -10.21 16.69
C ASN A 137 3.86 -9.24 17.62
N THR A 138 4.27 -8.05 17.18
CA THR A 138 4.44 -6.92 18.12
C THR A 138 4.35 -5.57 17.40
N THR A 139 3.50 -4.69 17.92
CA THR A 139 3.50 -3.25 17.65
C THR A 139 4.78 -2.61 18.19
N ALA A 140 5.63 -2.07 17.32
CA ALA A 140 6.52 -0.97 17.66
C ALA A 140 6.95 -0.25 16.36
N ILE A 141 6.41 0.94 16.14
CA ILE A 141 7.02 1.92 15.25
C ILE A 141 7.69 2.93 16.18
N GLU A 142 9.01 2.86 16.34
CA GLU A 142 9.77 3.95 16.94
C GLU A 142 10.43 4.78 15.84
N SER A 143 10.03 6.05 15.79
CA SER A 143 10.68 7.10 15.00
C SER A 143 11.90 7.62 15.76
N ILE A 144 13.10 7.52 15.17
CA ILE A 144 14.31 8.15 15.72
C ILE A 144 14.76 9.30 14.81
N SER A 145 14.57 10.51 15.32
CA SER A 145 15.18 11.77 14.88
C SER A 145 16.71 11.68 14.98
N GLY A 146 17.40 12.05 13.90
CA GLY A 146 18.86 12.07 13.85
C GLY A 146 19.51 13.08 14.80
N LYS A 147 20.75 12.78 15.20
CA LYS A 147 21.75 13.78 15.56
C LYS A 147 23.02 13.50 14.76
N ALA A 148 23.40 14.47 13.95
CA ALA A 148 24.67 14.53 13.26
C ALA A 148 25.82 14.68 14.27
N THR A 149 26.91 13.93 14.09
CA THR A 149 28.22 14.28 14.64
C THR A 149 29.23 14.38 13.51
N GLU A 150 29.61 15.63 13.27
CA GLU A 150 30.69 16.10 12.41
C GLU A 150 32.02 15.61 12.97
N LYS A 151 32.84 14.90 12.16
CA LYS A 151 34.26 14.64 12.47
C LYS A 151 35.12 15.40 11.47
N LYS A 152 35.68 16.54 11.90
CA LYS A 152 36.86 17.15 11.30
C LYS A 152 38.09 16.28 11.58
N GLY A 153 38.94 16.12 10.57
CA GLY A 153 40.30 15.63 10.76
C GLY A 153 41.01 15.26 9.46
N LYS A 154 41.65 16.23 8.81
CA LYS A 154 43.11 16.40 8.90
C LYS A 154 43.51 17.79 8.40
#